data_AF-A0A271J168-F1
#
_entry.id   AF-A0A271J168-F1
#
_cell.length_a   1.000
_cell.length_b   1.000
_cell.length_c   1.000
_cell.angle_alpha   90.00
_cell.angle_beta   90.00
_cell.angle_gamma   90.00
#
_symmetry.space_group_name_H-M   'P 1'
#
loop_
_entity.id
_entity.type
_entity.pdbx_description
1 polymer ?
#
loop_
_entity_poly.entity_id
_entity_poly.type
_entity_poly.pdbx_seq_one_letter_code
_entity_poly.pdbx_strand_id
1 'polypeptide(L)'
;MGGRGGGDALIDLWAAVDEGVPTVGGGVDTCLERFGTYNPDFGVRGLACAASPVLPLAQVVERAPVTPFRSGPHTVTADVVAFDFESTAEPRFGRYDPAFVRWAVAHAVPEGASRTLAQPVYDHHVRQIARMYWLAHRDLVEQGYPASLPAGPLADYAAYLRGAPPSAAASVPAYGPGFSVTAFNDESRALLSELGLPLANEYTAIYEGNAAYAFWMRREVDGTRGLWHGGLRDLLAAFDADWLAANG
;
A
#
# COMPACT_ATOMS: atom_id res chain seq x y z
N MET A 1 -34.35 -3.38 -8.48
CA MET A 1 -33.66 -4.68 -8.36
C MET A 1 -32.18 -4.45 -8.63
N GLY A 2 -31.31 -4.90 -7.72
CA GLY A 2 -29.85 -4.70 -7.78
C GLY A 2 -29.31 -4.45 -6.38
N GLY A 3 -29.32 -5.48 -5.54
CA GLY A 3 -28.87 -5.40 -4.15
C GLY A 3 -27.38 -5.12 -4.05
N ARG A 4 -27.00 -4.22 -3.13
CA ARG A 4 -25.63 -4.03 -2.63
C ARG A 4 -25.24 -5.21 -1.72
N GLY A 5 -25.15 -6.42 -2.28
CA GLY A 5 -24.74 -7.62 -1.56
C GLY A 5 -23.23 -7.89 -1.67
N GLY A 6 -22.39 -6.87 -1.51
CA GLY A 6 -20.95 -6.96 -1.78
C GLY A 6 -20.01 -6.72 -0.59
N GLY A 7 -20.53 -6.36 0.60
CA GLY A 7 -19.72 -5.83 1.71
C GLY A 7 -18.78 -6.82 2.42
N ASP A 8 -18.83 -8.12 2.09
CA ASP A 8 -18.12 -9.16 2.85
C ASP A 8 -17.21 -10.07 2.00
N ALA A 9 -17.00 -9.77 0.71
CA ALA A 9 -16.23 -10.66 -0.18
C ALA A 9 -14.75 -10.84 0.24
N LEU A 10 -14.26 -9.97 1.14
CA LEU A 10 -12.91 -9.98 1.69
C LEU A 10 -12.89 -9.96 3.23
N ILE A 11 -13.99 -10.30 3.92
CA ILE A 11 -13.98 -10.29 5.40
C ILE A 11 -13.01 -11.33 5.99
N ASP A 12 -12.83 -12.45 5.30
CA ASP A 12 -11.84 -13.47 5.65
C ASP A 12 -10.39 -12.99 5.46
N LEU A 13 -10.14 -12.00 4.60
CA LEU A 13 -8.83 -11.33 4.55
C LEU A 13 -8.53 -10.58 5.84
N TRP A 14 -9.54 -9.93 6.44
CA TRP A 14 -9.37 -9.26 7.74
C TRP A 14 -9.07 -10.27 8.84
N ALA A 15 -9.78 -11.40 8.87
CA ALA A 15 -9.47 -12.49 9.80
C ALA A 15 -8.07 -13.07 9.55
N ALA A 16 -7.67 -13.26 8.29
CA ALA A 16 -6.35 -13.77 7.94
C ALA A 16 -5.20 -12.83 8.38
N VAL A 17 -5.41 -11.52 8.37
CA VAL A 17 -4.43 -10.56 8.92
C VAL A 17 -4.27 -10.76 10.43
N ASP A 18 -5.38 -10.85 11.17
CA ASP A 18 -5.36 -11.00 12.64
C ASP A 18 -4.75 -12.34 13.07
N GLU A 19 -5.11 -13.43 12.39
CA GLU A 19 -4.56 -14.76 12.65
C GLU A 19 -3.09 -14.90 12.22
N GLY A 20 -2.73 -14.24 11.12
CA GLY A 20 -1.44 -14.39 10.46
C GLY A 20 -0.30 -13.66 11.16
N VAL A 21 -0.52 -12.41 11.59
CA VAL A 21 0.54 -11.55 12.15
C VAL A 21 1.23 -12.17 13.39
N PRO A 22 0.50 -12.75 14.37
CA PRO A 22 1.13 -13.42 15.51
C PRO A 22 2.01 -14.63 15.15
N THR A 23 1.78 -15.27 13.99
CA THR A 23 2.45 -16.53 13.61
C THR A 23 3.77 -16.34 12.88
N VAL A 24 4.03 -15.16 12.29
CA VAL A 24 5.27 -14.91 11.53
C VAL A 24 6.44 -14.47 12.43
N GLY A 25 6.22 -14.34 13.74
CA GLY A 25 7.28 -14.16 14.74
C GLY A 25 8.38 -15.25 14.74
N GLY A 26 8.23 -16.33 13.95
CA GLY A 26 9.22 -17.39 13.75
C GLY A 26 9.82 -17.53 12.34
N GLY A 27 9.49 -16.67 11.36
CA GLY A 27 9.87 -16.89 9.96
C GLY A 27 10.20 -15.62 9.17
N VAL A 28 11.22 -14.88 9.60
CA VAL A 28 11.74 -13.69 8.86
C VAL A 28 12.12 -14.04 7.41
N ASP A 29 12.60 -15.26 7.16
CA ASP A 29 13.09 -15.69 5.85
C ASP A 29 11.97 -15.84 4.80
N THR A 30 10.76 -16.27 5.19
CA THR A 30 9.67 -16.53 4.23
C THR A 30 9.06 -15.24 3.66
N CYS A 31 9.02 -14.16 4.44
CA CYS A 31 8.56 -12.87 3.95
C CYS A 31 9.59 -12.17 3.07
N LEU A 32 10.88 -12.32 3.38
CA LEU A 32 11.93 -11.63 2.62
C LEU A 32 11.99 -12.18 1.19
N GLU A 33 11.98 -13.49 1.03
CA GLU A 33 12.06 -14.14 -0.30
C GLU A 33 10.82 -13.87 -1.16
N ARG A 34 9.62 -13.89 -0.57
CA ARG A 34 8.36 -13.81 -1.34
C ARG A 34 7.81 -12.40 -1.48
N PHE A 35 7.98 -11.58 -0.44
CA PHE A 35 7.36 -10.26 -0.34
C PHE A 35 8.38 -9.12 -0.29
N GLY A 36 9.68 -9.41 -0.24
CA GLY A 36 10.73 -8.40 -0.15
C GLY A 36 10.57 -7.54 1.11
N THR A 37 10.17 -8.15 2.23
CA THR A 37 10.08 -7.52 3.56
C THR A 37 10.61 -8.47 4.62
N TYR A 38 11.40 -7.94 5.55
CA TYR A 38 11.87 -8.69 6.73
C TYR A 38 10.94 -8.47 7.94
N ASN A 39 9.86 -7.71 7.78
CA ASN A 39 8.98 -7.33 8.86
C ASN A 39 7.50 -7.64 8.53
N PRO A 40 6.92 -8.70 9.11
CA PRO A 40 5.53 -9.09 8.89
C PRO A 40 4.53 -8.17 9.59
N ASP A 41 4.95 -7.44 10.62
CA ASP A 41 4.05 -6.62 11.44
C ASP A 41 3.87 -5.20 10.86
N PHE A 42 4.62 -4.84 9.82
CA PHE A 42 4.69 -3.47 9.30
C PHE A 42 4.56 -3.40 7.78
N GLY A 43 3.83 -2.39 7.34
CA GLY A 43 3.62 -2.04 5.94
C GLY A 43 2.79 -3.05 5.16
N VAL A 44 2.31 -2.60 4.00
CA VAL A 44 1.38 -3.37 3.16
C VAL A 44 1.96 -4.75 2.76
N ARG A 45 3.29 -4.82 2.55
CA ARG A 45 3.98 -6.09 2.26
C ARG A 45 4.03 -7.02 3.46
N GLY A 46 4.25 -6.48 4.66
CA GLY A 46 4.27 -7.26 5.89
C GLY A 46 2.91 -7.88 6.14
N LEU A 47 1.84 -7.08 6.06
CA LEU A 47 0.46 -7.56 6.20
C LEU A 47 0.11 -8.63 5.16
N ALA A 48 0.48 -8.42 3.89
CA ALA A 48 0.26 -9.41 2.84
C ALA A 48 1.03 -10.70 3.10
N CYS A 49 2.25 -10.61 3.63
CA CYS A 49 3.02 -11.79 4.03
C CYS A 49 2.34 -12.52 5.17
N ALA A 50 1.97 -11.81 6.24
CA ALA A 50 1.34 -12.35 7.43
C ALA A 50 0.03 -13.06 7.12
N ALA A 51 -0.82 -12.49 6.27
CA ALA A 51 -2.08 -13.11 5.88
C ALA A 51 -1.91 -14.34 4.97
N SER A 52 -0.81 -14.44 4.22
CA SER A 52 -0.66 -15.43 3.13
C SER A 52 -0.70 -16.91 3.53
N PRO A 53 -0.27 -17.34 4.74
CA PRO A 53 -0.42 -18.73 5.18
C PRO A 53 -1.88 -19.11 5.49
N VAL A 54 -2.70 -18.14 5.89
CA VAL A 54 -4.12 -18.33 6.21
C VAL A 54 -4.99 -18.20 4.96
N LEU A 55 -4.77 -17.13 4.19
CA LEU A 55 -5.47 -16.86 2.94
C LEU A 55 -4.45 -16.58 1.83
N PRO A 56 -4.09 -17.59 1.02
CA PRO A 56 -3.14 -17.43 -0.07
C PRO A 56 -3.58 -16.34 -1.04
N LEU A 57 -2.63 -15.49 -1.44
CA LEU A 57 -2.95 -14.34 -2.30
C LEU A 57 -3.56 -14.71 -3.66
N ALA A 58 -3.23 -15.89 -4.19
CA ALA A 58 -3.88 -16.43 -5.39
C ALA A 58 -5.40 -16.53 -5.21
N GLN A 59 -5.87 -17.01 -4.05
CA GLN A 59 -7.30 -17.11 -3.75
C GLN A 59 -7.98 -15.75 -3.61
N VAL A 60 -7.25 -14.72 -3.16
CA VAL A 60 -7.77 -13.34 -3.13
C VAL A 60 -7.92 -12.80 -4.56
N VAL A 61 -6.90 -13.02 -5.39
CA VAL A 61 -6.87 -12.56 -6.79
C VAL A 61 -7.94 -13.26 -7.64
N GLU A 62 -8.17 -14.55 -7.44
CA GLU A 62 -9.19 -15.34 -8.14
C GLU A 62 -10.62 -14.81 -7.93
N ARG A 63 -10.88 -14.08 -6.85
CA ARG A 63 -12.20 -13.47 -6.58
C ARG A 63 -12.44 -12.24 -7.44
N ALA A 64 -11.39 -11.61 -7.94
CA ALA A 64 -11.50 -10.42 -8.77
C ALA A 64 -11.97 -10.81 -10.17
N PRO A 65 -12.84 -10.00 -10.81
CA PRO A 65 -13.32 -10.29 -12.16
C PRO A 65 -12.25 -10.06 -13.25
N VAL A 66 -11.10 -9.49 -12.88
CA VAL A 66 -9.99 -9.16 -13.78
C VAL A 66 -8.66 -9.37 -13.04
N THR A 67 -7.57 -9.52 -13.78
CA THR A 67 -6.23 -9.60 -13.19
C THR A 67 -5.82 -8.26 -12.56
N PRO A 68 -4.98 -8.25 -11.52
CA PRO A 68 -4.63 -7.02 -10.81
C PRO A 68 -3.82 -6.03 -11.65
N PHE A 69 -2.94 -6.51 -12.52
CA PHE A 69 -2.01 -5.68 -13.27
C PHE A 69 -2.24 -5.77 -14.78
N ARG A 70 -2.21 -4.62 -15.45
CA ARG A 70 -2.19 -4.52 -16.93
C ARG A 70 -0.80 -4.80 -17.51
N SER A 71 0.23 -4.46 -16.76
CA SER A 71 1.63 -4.63 -17.12
C SER A 71 2.49 -4.47 -15.88
N GLY A 72 3.72 -4.96 -15.91
CA GLY A 72 4.62 -4.87 -14.77
C GLY A 72 5.56 -6.06 -14.76
N PRO A 73 6.48 -6.10 -13.79
CA PRO A 73 7.37 -7.24 -13.62
C PRO A 73 6.72 -8.38 -12.81
N HIS A 74 5.47 -8.22 -12.41
CA HIS A 74 4.74 -9.22 -11.62
C HIS A 74 4.16 -10.32 -12.50
N THR A 75 4.22 -11.55 -11.99
CA THR A 75 3.56 -12.72 -12.59
C THR A 75 2.30 -13.02 -11.82
N VAL A 76 1.14 -12.83 -12.46
CA VAL A 76 -0.16 -13.20 -11.90
C VAL A 76 -0.88 -14.07 -12.92
N THR A 77 -0.91 -15.37 -12.66
CA THR A 77 -1.66 -16.38 -13.40
C THR A 77 -2.62 -17.10 -12.45
N ALA A 78 -3.44 -18.01 -12.99
CA ALA A 78 -4.30 -18.88 -12.16
C ALA A 78 -3.48 -19.74 -11.19
N ASP A 79 -2.26 -20.13 -11.57
CA ASP A 79 -1.44 -21.05 -10.79
C ASP A 79 -0.32 -20.36 -9.99
N VAL A 80 0.05 -19.13 -10.35
CA VAL A 80 1.21 -18.42 -9.80
C VAL A 80 0.89 -16.95 -9.54
N VAL A 81 1.02 -16.54 -8.28
CA VAL A 81 1.09 -15.12 -7.90
C VAL A 81 2.47 -14.83 -7.31
N ALA A 82 3.30 -14.14 -8.09
CA ALA A 82 4.65 -13.74 -7.73
C ALA A 82 4.87 -12.25 -8.04
N PHE A 83 5.35 -11.50 -7.04
CA PHE A 83 5.63 -10.09 -7.19
C PHE A 83 7.12 -9.83 -7.30
N ASP A 84 7.54 -9.34 -8.45
CA ASP A 84 8.88 -8.77 -8.60
C ASP A 84 8.90 -7.32 -8.07
N PHE A 85 9.63 -7.13 -6.97
CA PHE A 85 9.86 -5.83 -6.33
C PHE A 85 11.27 -5.27 -6.59
N GLU A 86 12.07 -5.95 -7.40
CA GLU A 86 13.49 -5.64 -7.63
C GLU A 86 13.81 -5.37 -9.10
N SER A 87 12.81 -5.48 -9.98
CA SER A 87 12.97 -5.27 -11.41
C SER A 87 13.42 -3.85 -11.77
N THR A 88 14.65 -3.74 -12.26
CA THR A 88 15.15 -2.48 -12.84
C THR A 88 14.81 -2.34 -14.33
N ALA A 89 14.23 -3.37 -14.94
CA ALA A 89 13.79 -3.38 -16.33
C ALA A 89 12.44 -2.66 -16.52
N GLU A 90 12.19 -2.12 -17.72
CA GLU A 90 10.89 -1.53 -18.05
C GLU A 90 9.84 -2.61 -18.37
N PRO A 91 8.60 -2.51 -17.86
CA PRO A 91 8.12 -1.54 -16.86
C PRO A 91 8.64 -1.83 -15.44
N ARG A 92 9.23 -0.81 -14.77
CA ARG A 92 9.92 -0.96 -13.47
C ARG A 92 9.00 -1.29 -12.27
N PHE A 93 7.69 -1.33 -12.46
CA PHE A 93 6.71 -1.60 -11.40
C PHE A 93 5.37 -2.10 -11.96
N GLY A 94 4.56 -2.75 -11.11
CA GLY A 94 3.20 -3.16 -11.43
C GLY A 94 2.25 -2.00 -11.68
N ARG A 95 1.68 -1.93 -12.89
CA ARG A 95 0.64 -0.97 -13.27
C ARG A 95 -0.72 -1.63 -13.10
N TYR A 96 -1.49 -1.15 -12.13
CA TYR A 96 -2.79 -1.76 -11.83
C TYR A 96 -3.76 -1.64 -13.01
N ASP A 97 -4.66 -2.62 -13.11
CA ASP A 97 -5.90 -2.49 -13.86
C ASP A 97 -6.90 -1.64 -13.05
N PRO A 98 -7.41 -0.51 -13.55
CA PRO A 98 -8.41 0.29 -12.86
C PRO A 98 -9.70 -0.48 -12.52
N ALA A 99 -10.08 -1.50 -13.31
CA ALA A 99 -11.21 -2.35 -13.01
C ALA A 99 -10.96 -3.23 -11.78
N PHE A 100 -9.74 -3.74 -11.62
CA PHE A 100 -9.33 -4.44 -10.40
C PHE A 100 -9.41 -3.51 -9.20
N VAL A 101 -8.84 -2.30 -9.30
CA VAL A 101 -8.83 -1.35 -8.17
C VAL A 101 -10.25 -0.97 -7.75
N ARG A 102 -11.15 -0.71 -8.71
CA ARG A 102 -12.56 -0.45 -8.40
C ARG A 102 -13.22 -1.61 -7.67
N TRP A 103 -12.97 -2.84 -8.12
CA TRP A 103 -13.47 -4.03 -7.45
C TRP A 103 -12.91 -4.14 -6.04
N ALA A 104 -11.59 -4.01 -5.86
CA ALA A 104 -10.93 -4.13 -4.55
C ALA A 104 -11.48 -3.09 -3.56
N VAL A 105 -11.54 -1.81 -3.97
CA VAL A 105 -12.08 -0.73 -3.11
C VAL A 105 -13.54 -0.97 -2.72
N ALA A 106 -14.36 -1.49 -3.63
CA ALA A 106 -15.77 -1.75 -3.37
C ALA A 106 -16.02 -2.93 -2.40
N HIS A 107 -15.02 -3.79 -2.14
CA HIS A 107 -15.19 -5.01 -1.35
C HIS A 107 -14.23 -5.11 -0.16
N ALA A 108 -13.21 -4.26 -0.08
CA ALA A 108 -12.19 -4.34 0.97
C ALA A 108 -12.63 -3.76 2.32
N VAL A 109 -13.63 -2.87 2.34
CA VAL A 109 -14.13 -2.22 3.57
C VAL A 109 -15.41 -2.92 4.04
N PRO A 110 -15.38 -3.66 5.17
CA PRO A 110 -16.54 -4.34 5.68
C PRO A 110 -17.66 -3.38 6.12
N GLU A 111 -18.90 -3.87 6.10
CA GLU A 111 -20.09 -3.14 6.52
C GLU A 111 -20.79 -3.83 7.71
N GLY A 112 -21.70 -3.10 8.38
CA GLY A 112 -22.57 -3.66 9.41
C GLY A 112 -21.82 -4.40 10.53
N ALA A 113 -22.26 -5.62 10.85
CA ALA A 113 -21.65 -6.45 11.88
C ALA A 113 -20.21 -6.86 11.56
N SER A 114 -19.89 -7.09 10.29
CA SER A 114 -18.54 -7.41 9.82
C SER A 114 -17.56 -6.27 10.10
N ARG A 115 -18.00 -5.01 9.97
CA ARG A 115 -17.18 -3.85 10.35
C ARG A 115 -16.83 -3.85 11.83
N THR A 116 -17.81 -4.11 12.69
CA THR A 116 -17.57 -4.20 14.13
C THR A 116 -16.56 -5.28 14.47
N LEU A 117 -16.61 -6.42 13.77
CA LEU A 117 -15.63 -7.51 13.94
C LEU A 117 -14.23 -7.14 13.42
N ALA A 118 -14.15 -6.34 12.36
CA ALA A 118 -12.89 -5.92 11.76
C ALA A 118 -12.21 -4.74 12.49
N GLN A 119 -12.92 -4.00 13.35
CA GLN A 119 -12.37 -2.83 14.04
C GLN A 119 -11.07 -3.13 14.83
N PRO A 120 -10.98 -4.20 15.65
CA PRO A 120 -9.74 -4.51 16.37
C PRO A 120 -8.55 -4.79 15.42
N VAL A 121 -8.81 -5.49 14.32
CA VAL A 121 -7.81 -5.79 13.29
C VAL A 121 -7.33 -4.50 12.64
N TYR A 122 -8.25 -3.57 12.33
CA TYR A 122 -7.90 -2.25 11.82
C TYR A 122 -7.01 -1.49 12.81
N ASP A 123 -7.43 -1.40 14.06
CA ASP A 123 -6.74 -0.62 15.10
C ASP A 123 -5.31 -1.12 15.34
N HIS A 124 -5.10 -2.43 15.26
CA HIS A 124 -3.81 -3.07 15.51
C HIS A 124 -2.90 -3.05 14.28
N HIS A 125 -3.43 -3.36 13.09
CA HIS A 125 -2.59 -3.68 11.92
C HIS A 125 -2.67 -2.64 10.79
N VAL A 126 -3.84 -2.04 10.57
CA VAL A 126 -4.10 -1.25 9.36
C VAL A 126 -4.02 0.25 9.62
N ARG A 127 -4.38 0.71 10.82
CA ARG A 127 -4.54 2.13 11.14
C ARG A 127 -3.30 2.97 10.84
N GLN A 128 -2.12 2.54 11.28
CA GLN A 128 -0.87 3.28 11.02
C GLN A 128 -0.60 3.43 9.51
N ILE A 129 -0.77 2.33 8.75
CA ILE A 129 -0.56 2.30 7.30
C ILE A 129 -1.56 3.23 6.61
N ALA A 130 -2.84 3.12 6.96
CA ALA A 130 -3.90 3.94 6.39
C ALA A 130 -3.65 5.44 6.63
N ARG A 131 -3.30 5.82 7.87
CA ARG A 131 -2.96 7.21 8.21
C ARG A 131 -1.72 7.69 7.48
N MET A 132 -0.65 6.90 7.42
CA MET A 132 0.58 7.28 6.71
C MET A 132 0.33 7.48 5.21
N TYR A 133 -0.44 6.60 4.57
CA TYR A 133 -0.78 6.75 3.16
C TYR A 133 -1.66 7.98 2.92
N TRP A 134 -2.56 8.31 3.84
CA TRP A 134 -3.36 9.53 3.75
C TRP A 134 -2.48 10.78 3.82
N LEU A 135 -1.62 10.86 4.84
CA LEU A 135 -0.72 11.99 5.06
C LEU A 135 0.25 12.19 3.88
N ALA A 136 0.86 11.12 3.37
CA ALA A 136 1.77 11.20 2.23
C ALA A 136 1.06 11.63 0.93
N HIS A 137 -0.20 11.24 0.73
CA HIS A 137 -0.99 11.75 -0.41
C HIS A 137 -1.27 13.24 -0.26
N ARG A 138 -1.75 13.66 0.91
CA ARG A 138 -2.07 15.06 1.21
C ARG A 138 -0.84 15.93 0.99
N ASP A 139 0.28 15.56 1.58
CA ASP A 139 1.56 16.27 1.44
C ASP A 139 2.03 16.35 -0.02
N LEU A 140 1.95 15.25 -0.80
CA LEU A 140 2.24 15.30 -2.24
C LEU A 140 1.39 16.35 -2.98
N VAL A 141 0.10 16.38 -2.69
CA VAL A 141 -0.83 17.32 -3.33
C VAL A 141 -0.55 18.76 -2.90
N GLU A 142 -0.27 19.00 -1.62
CA GLU A 142 0.11 20.31 -1.07
C GLU A 142 1.42 20.83 -1.69
N GLN A 143 2.36 19.92 -2.00
CA GLN A 143 3.58 20.23 -2.75
C GLN A 143 3.36 20.44 -4.27
N GLY A 144 2.15 20.26 -4.77
CA GLY A 144 1.75 20.54 -6.17
C GLY A 144 1.69 19.32 -7.09
N TYR A 145 1.89 18.09 -6.59
CA TYR A 145 1.79 16.88 -7.39
C TYR A 145 0.35 16.62 -7.86
N PRO A 146 0.10 16.17 -9.11
CA PRO A 146 1.08 15.75 -10.12
C PRO A 146 1.55 16.85 -11.07
N ALA A 147 1.03 18.08 -10.94
CA ALA A 147 1.29 19.16 -11.87
C ALA A 147 2.75 19.64 -11.82
N SER A 148 3.28 19.87 -10.62
CA SER A 148 4.65 20.29 -10.39
C SER A 148 5.11 19.89 -8.99
N LEU A 149 6.37 19.49 -8.85
CA LEU A 149 7.02 19.32 -7.56
C LEU A 149 8.22 20.25 -7.48
N PRO A 150 8.58 20.74 -6.27
CA PRO A 150 9.84 21.44 -6.06
C PRO A 150 11.02 20.51 -6.40
N ALA A 151 12.16 21.11 -6.77
CA ALA A 151 13.37 20.34 -7.02
C ALA A 151 13.78 19.57 -5.75
N GLY A 152 14.03 18.27 -5.89
CA GLY A 152 14.30 17.39 -4.77
C GLY A 152 13.98 15.93 -5.08
N PRO A 153 14.08 15.05 -4.08
CA PRO A 153 13.94 13.61 -4.27
C PRO A 153 12.60 13.19 -4.88
N LEU A 154 11.49 13.83 -4.50
CA LEU A 154 10.17 13.56 -5.06
C LEU A 154 10.12 13.89 -6.57
N ALA A 155 10.61 15.07 -6.98
CA ALA A 155 10.64 15.45 -8.39
C ALA A 155 11.56 14.52 -9.22
N ASP A 156 12.71 14.15 -8.67
CA ASP A 156 13.64 13.22 -9.30
C ASP A 156 13.01 11.83 -9.47
N TYR A 157 12.30 11.34 -8.44
CA TYR A 157 11.60 10.07 -8.53
C TYR A 157 10.45 10.10 -9.54
N ALA A 158 9.69 11.21 -9.60
CA ALA A 158 8.66 11.40 -10.61
C ALA A 158 9.25 11.33 -12.04
N ALA A 159 10.43 11.92 -12.25
CA ALA A 159 11.14 11.84 -13.52
C ALA A 159 11.64 10.40 -13.81
N TYR A 160 12.18 9.73 -12.79
CA TYR A 160 12.61 8.33 -12.87
C TYR A 160 11.46 7.41 -13.30
N LEU A 161 10.27 7.56 -12.73
CA LEU A 161 9.07 6.80 -13.11
C LEU A 161 8.60 7.06 -14.56
N ARG A 162 9.02 8.18 -15.16
CA ARG A 162 8.80 8.52 -16.58
C ARG A 162 9.93 8.07 -17.50
N GLY A 163 10.88 7.28 -17.00
CA GLY A 163 11.97 6.70 -17.77
C GLY A 163 13.28 7.47 -17.71
N ALA A 164 13.36 8.58 -16.96
CA ALA A 164 14.63 9.23 -16.72
C ALA A 164 15.60 8.29 -15.96
N PRO A 165 16.92 8.42 -16.15
CA PRO A 165 17.88 7.78 -15.27
C PRO A 165 17.71 8.30 -13.83
N PRO A 166 18.15 7.54 -12.81
CA PRO A 166 18.27 8.06 -11.45
C PRO A 166 19.10 9.36 -11.45
N SER A 167 18.71 10.32 -10.61
CA SER A 167 19.52 11.53 -10.43
C SER A 167 20.88 11.19 -9.83
N ALA A 168 21.90 12.03 -10.05
CA ALA A 168 23.24 11.79 -9.52
C ALA A 168 23.28 11.73 -7.98
N ALA A 169 22.30 12.36 -7.32
CA ALA A 169 22.12 12.32 -5.87
C ALA A 169 21.46 11.02 -5.36
N ALA A 170 20.83 10.24 -6.25
CA ALA A 170 20.09 9.04 -5.89
C ALA A 170 20.70 7.78 -6.53
N SER A 171 20.90 6.76 -5.71
CA SER A 171 21.28 5.44 -6.21
C SER A 171 20.04 4.65 -6.64
N VAL A 172 20.18 3.70 -7.58
CA VAL A 172 19.08 2.76 -7.91
C VAL A 172 18.53 2.05 -6.64
N PRO A 173 19.38 1.63 -5.67
CA PRO A 173 18.91 1.15 -4.37
C PRO A 173 18.04 2.14 -3.57
N ALA A 174 18.34 3.45 -3.62
CA ALA A 174 17.57 4.46 -2.87
C ALA A 174 16.11 4.52 -3.33
N TYR A 175 15.88 4.32 -4.63
CA TYR A 175 14.53 4.31 -5.19
C TYR A 175 13.81 2.99 -5.03
N GLY A 176 14.53 1.88 -4.83
CA GLY A 176 14.00 0.53 -4.64
C GLY A 176 12.94 0.17 -5.69
N PRO A 177 13.22 -0.70 -6.67
CA PRO A 177 12.34 -0.88 -7.83
C PRO A 177 10.86 -1.14 -7.46
N GLY A 178 10.60 -1.75 -6.30
CA GLY A 178 9.28 -1.97 -5.73
C GLY A 178 8.76 -0.92 -4.72
N PHE A 179 9.61 -0.20 -3.97
CA PHE A 179 9.29 0.95 -3.09
C PHE A 179 10.57 1.70 -2.72
N SER A 180 10.51 3.03 -2.58
CA SER A 180 11.67 3.77 -2.05
C SER A 180 11.89 3.40 -0.59
N VAL A 181 13.15 3.13 -0.23
CA VAL A 181 13.51 2.76 1.15
C VAL A 181 13.97 3.99 1.93
N THR A 182 14.64 4.93 1.25
CA THR A 182 15.31 6.06 1.91
C THR A 182 15.22 7.39 1.16
N ALA A 183 14.61 7.44 -0.04
CA ALA A 183 14.69 8.63 -0.87
C ALA A 183 13.89 9.82 -0.32
N PHE A 184 12.89 9.57 0.54
CA PHE A 184 11.94 10.54 1.08
C PHE A 184 11.97 10.57 2.61
N ASN A 185 13.13 10.29 3.22
CA ASN A 185 13.25 10.17 4.67
C ASN A 185 12.87 11.45 5.41
N ASP A 186 13.23 12.61 4.87
CA ASP A 186 12.96 13.90 5.51
C ASP A 186 11.47 14.22 5.46
N GLU A 187 10.83 14.02 4.31
CA GLU A 187 9.40 14.17 4.11
C GLU A 187 8.63 13.18 5.02
N SER A 188 9.02 11.91 5.01
CA SER A 188 8.40 10.87 5.84
C SER A 188 8.53 11.17 7.33
N ARG A 189 9.67 11.72 7.77
CA ARG A 189 9.89 12.11 9.16
C ARG A 189 8.99 13.28 9.58
N ALA A 190 8.76 14.24 8.69
CA ALA A 190 7.87 15.38 8.96
C ALA A 190 6.44 14.93 9.28
N LEU A 191 5.95 13.89 8.61
CA LEU A 191 4.59 13.36 8.78
C LEU A 191 4.38 12.60 10.10
N LEU A 192 5.45 12.15 10.77
CA LEU A 192 5.32 11.26 11.93
C LEU A 192 4.53 11.87 13.08
N SER A 193 4.67 13.18 13.28
CA SER A 193 3.96 13.91 14.34
C SER A 193 2.44 13.95 14.12
N GLU A 194 1.99 13.82 12.87
CA GLU A 194 0.57 13.89 12.49
C GLU A 194 -0.14 12.52 12.54
N LEU A 195 0.63 11.42 12.63
CA LEU A 195 0.05 10.08 12.76
C LEU A 195 -0.88 9.97 13.98
N GLY A 196 -0.62 10.74 15.05
CA GLY A 196 -1.40 10.68 16.27
C GLY A 196 -1.37 9.30 16.93
N LEU A 197 -0.26 8.56 16.77
CA LEU A 197 -0.05 7.23 17.31
C LEU A 197 1.32 7.15 18.01
N PRO A 198 1.46 6.34 19.08
CA PRO A 198 2.77 6.04 19.62
C PRO A 198 3.58 5.25 18.60
N LEU A 199 4.80 5.71 18.32
CA LEU A 199 5.70 5.00 17.42
C LEU A 199 6.36 3.85 18.17
N ALA A 200 6.11 2.62 17.73
CA ALA A 200 6.87 1.46 18.20
C ALA A 200 8.34 1.55 17.74
N ASN A 201 8.55 2.01 16.50
CA ASN A 201 9.87 2.22 15.91
C ASN A 201 9.78 3.36 14.87
N GLU A 202 10.56 4.41 15.06
CA GLU A 202 10.61 5.54 14.12
C GLU A 202 11.05 5.12 12.72
N TYR A 203 12.02 4.20 12.64
CA TYR A 203 12.56 3.73 11.36
C TYR A 203 11.50 3.01 10.51
N THR A 204 10.62 2.20 11.13
CA THR A 204 9.55 1.51 10.39
C THR A 204 8.49 2.49 9.92
N ALA A 205 8.18 3.53 10.70
CA ALA A 205 7.25 4.57 10.29
C ALA A 205 7.81 5.42 9.14
N ILE A 206 9.12 5.74 9.16
CA ILE A 206 9.80 6.42 8.05
C ILE A 206 9.77 5.54 6.80
N TYR A 207 10.08 4.25 6.92
CA TYR A 207 9.99 3.31 5.80
C TYR A 207 8.59 3.28 5.19
N GLU A 208 7.55 3.27 6.03
CA GLU A 208 6.16 3.30 5.58
C GLU A 208 5.83 4.61 4.82
N GLY A 209 6.31 5.75 5.32
CA GLY A 209 6.17 7.03 4.63
C GLY A 209 6.83 7.01 3.25
N ASN A 210 8.07 6.49 3.15
CA ASN A 210 8.77 6.38 1.88
C ASN A 210 8.01 5.49 0.89
N ALA A 211 7.49 4.34 1.37
CA ALA A 211 6.67 3.45 0.57
C ALA A 211 5.36 4.12 0.12
N ALA A 212 4.72 4.91 0.98
CA ALA A 212 3.50 5.65 0.68
C ALA A 212 3.71 6.70 -0.43
N TYR A 213 4.76 7.52 -0.35
CA TYR A 213 5.13 8.46 -1.41
C TYR A 213 5.33 7.73 -2.75
N ALA A 214 6.15 6.68 -2.74
CA ALA A 214 6.42 5.90 -3.94
C ALA A 214 5.14 5.26 -4.52
N PHE A 215 4.26 4.75 -3.65
CA PHE A 215 2.97 4.21 -4.04
C PHE A 215 2.15 5.25 -4.80
N TRP A 216 1.90 6.42 -4.22
CA TRP A 216 1.05 7.44 -4.85
C TRP A 216 1.57 7.93 -6.19
N MET A 217 2.88 8.11 -6.30
CA MET A 217 3.50 8.54 -7.55
C MET A 217 3.36 7.47 -8.65
N ARG A 218 3.48 6.18 -8.32
CA ARG A 218 3.20 5.07 -9.25
C ARG A 218 1.73 4.99 -9.66
N ARG A 219 0.81 5.24 -8.71
CA ARG A 219 -0.64 5.25 -8.98
C ARG A 219 -1.06 6.41 -9.88
N GLU A 220 -0.32 7.51 -9.87
CA GLU A 220 -0.51 8.55 -10.86
C GLU A 220 -0.12 8.07 -12.26
N VAL A 221 1.03 7.40 -12.38
CA VAL A 221 1.56 6.91 -13.66
C VAL A 221 0.68 5.83 -14.30
N ASP A 222 0.01 4.99 -13.51
CA ASP A 222 -0.97 4.01 -14.01
C ASP A 222 -2.42 4.55 -14.04
N GLY A 223 -2.66 5.79 -13.60
CA GLY A 223 -3.98 6.44 -13.62
C GLY A 223 -4.96 5.92 -12.58
N THR A 224 -4.50 5.19 -11.56
CA THR A 224 -5.36 4.65 -10.49
C THR A 224 -5.31 5.43 -9.18
N ARG A 225 -4.53 6.53 -9.09
CA ARG A 225 -4.40 7.36 -7.87
C ARG A 225 -5.74 7.75 -7.26
N GLY A 226 -6.66 8.28 -8.08
CA GLY A 226 -7.97 8.71 -7.59
C GLY A 226 -8.82 7.58 -7.03
N LEU A 227 -8.74 6.38 -7.61
CA LEU A 227 -9.48 5.20 -7.13
C LEU A 227 -8.96 4.74 -5.77
N TRP A 228 -7.64 4.63 -5.63
CA TRP A 228 -7.02 4.26 -4.36
C TRP A 228 -7.25 5.30 -3.27
N HIS A 229 -7.14 6.59 -3.60
CA HIS A 229 -7.41 7.66 -2.64
C HIS A 229 -8.86 7.66 -2.17
N GLY A 230 -9.82 7.46 -3.10
CA GLY A 230 -11.23 7.29 -2.75
C GLY A 230 -11.46 6.12 -1.80
N GLY A 231 -10.87 4.95 -2.09
CA GLY A 231 -10.99 3.78 -1.22
C GLY A 231 -10.32 3.95 0.14
N LEU A 232 -9.17 4.63 0.20
CA LEU A 232 -8.51 4.94 1.48
C LEU A 232 -9.35 5.89 2.33
N ARG A 233 -9.96 6.91 1.72
CA ARG A 233 -10.91 7.78 2.41
C ARG A 233 -12.08 6.99 2.96
N ASP A 234 -12.66 6.09 2.16
CA ASP A 234 -13.81 5.29 2.58
C ASP A 234 -13.43 4.32 3.73
N LEU A 235 -12.23 3.75 3.71
CA LEU A 235 -11.65 2.96 4.82
C LEU A 235 -11.52 3.81 6.10
N LEU A 236 -10.88 4.98 6.01
CA LEU A 236 -10.70 5.88 7.15
C LEU A 236 -12.03 6.39 7.69
N ALA A 237 -12.98 6.73 6.82
CA ALA A 237 -14.32 7.14 7.24
C ALA A 237 -15.09 6.00 7.95
N ALA A 238 -14.80 4.74 7.63
CA ALA A 238 -15.43 3.59 8.26
C ALA A 238 -14.86 3.26 9.64
N PHE A 239 -13.54 3.41 9.83
CA PHE A 239 -12.84 2.92 11.03
C PHE A 239 -12.16 3.99 11.89
N ASP A 240 -11.95 5.19 11.35
CA ASP A 240 -11.11 6.24 11.94
C ASP A 240 -11.60 7.66 11.58
N ALA A 241 -12.92 7.84 11.63
CA ALA A 241 -13.58 9.04 11.12
C ALA A 241 -13.15 10.33 11.84
N ASP A 242 -12.92 10.27 13.16
CA ASP A 242 -12.52 11.43 13.95
C ASP A 242 -11.11 11.92 13.56
N TRP A 243 -10.17 10.99 13.36
CA TRP A 243 -8.83 11.34 12.88
C TRP A 243 -8.89 11.86 11.45
N LEU A 244 -9.67 11.23 10.57
CA LEU A 244 -9.87 11.70 9.20
C LEU A 244 -10.42 13.13 9.19
N ALA A 245 -11.41 13.44 10.03
CA ALA A 245 -11.98 14.78 10.12
C ALA A 245 -10.96 15.84 10.61
N ALA A 246 -10.01 15.44 11.46
CA ALA A 246 -8.95 16.32 11.94
C ALA A 246 -7.78 16.50 10.95
N ASN A 247 -7.66 15.64 9.94
CA ASN A 247 -6.51 15.58 9.01
C ASN A 247 -6.93 15.61 7.53
N GLY A 248 -8.18 15.96 7.25
CA GLY A 248 -8.80 15.97 5.91
C GLY A 248 -8.93 17.34 5.26
#